data_AF-A0A7R9ZBE9-F1
#
_entry.id   AF-A0A7R9ZBE9-F1
#
_cell.length_a   1.000
_cell.length_b   1.000
_cell.length_c   1.000
_cell.angle_alpha   90.00
_cell.angle_beta   90.00
_cell.angle_gamma   90.00
#
_symmetry.space_group_name_H-M   'P 1'
#
loop_
_entity.id
_entity.type
_entity.pdbx_description
1 polymer ?
#
loop_
_entity_poly.entity_id
_entity_poly.type
_entity_poly.pdbx_seq_one_letter_code
_entity_poly.pdbx_strand_id
1 'polypeptide(L)'
;EGFKKWCANIDANPALTQARWVDGELAAALSTAPCHAEFFRYVQWHNLAFSMARDMAIPTFVFHYEDYRDNFDDTLTGLLNFLELPRVKDGPAFELGKEYKDFYTEEQRAAVAKLIKELSSLETWNYLQHYFDDPKVSES
;
A
#
# COMPACT_ATOMS: atom_id res chain seq x y z
N GLU A 1 18.86 -11.06 -2.93
CA GLU A 1 19.24 -10.00 -3.90
C GLU A 1 18.37 -9.91 -5.16
N GLY A 2 17.51 -10.90 -5.48
CA GLY A 2 16.70 -10.86 -6.72
C GLY A 2 15.76 -9.66 -6.85
N PHE A 3 15.06 -9.30 -5.78
CA PHE A 3 14.09 -8.20 -5.79
C PHE A 3 14.73 -6.82 -6.07
N LYS A 4 15.84 -6.49 -5.40
CA LYS A 4 16.55 -5.21 -5.65
C LYS A 4 17.06 -5.11 -7.09
N LYS A 5 17.55 -6.23 -7.65
CA LYS A 5 17.99 -6.29 -9.06
C LYS A 5 16.82 -6.13 -10.03
N TRP A 6 15.66 -6.69 -9.71
CA TRP A 6 14.43 -6.48 -10.47
C TRP A 6 14.04 -5.01 -10.48
N CYS A 7 13.93 -4.38 -9.31
CA CYS A 7 13.63 -2.96 -9.17
C CYS A 7 14.57 -2.10 -10.02
N ALA A 8 15.88 -2.30 -9.91
CA ALA A 8 16.87 -1.54 -10.67
C ALA A 8 16.71 -1.70 -12.21
N ASN A 9 16.30 -2.88 -12.69
CA ASN A 9 16.04 -3.10 -14.11
C ASN A 9 14.80 -2.32 -14.58
N ILE A 10 13.72 -2.40 -13.83
CA ILE A 10 12.47 -1.71 -14.18
C ILE A 10 12.62 -0.19 -14.08
N ASP A 11 13.25 0.30 -13.02
CA ASP A 11 13.50 1.73 -12.76
C ASP A 11 14.48 2.35 -13.77
N ALA A 12 15.27 1.54 -14.49
CA ALA A 12 16.16 2.04 -15.54
C ALA A 12 15.40 2.58 -16.76
N ASN A 13 14.10 2.29 -16.89
CA ASN A 13 13.27 2.84 -17.95
C ASN A 13 12.80 4.26 -17.60
N PRO A 14 13.24 5.31 -18.32
CA PRO A 14 12.90 6.68 -18.00
C PRO A 14 11.47 7.07 -18.40
N ALA A 15 10.69 6.18 -19.03
CA ALA A 15 9.34 6.49 -19.52
C ALA A 15 8.42 7.03 -18.42
N LEU A 16 8.57 6.54 -17.18
CA LEU A 16 7.78 7.02 -16.04
C LEU A 16 8.21 8.42 -15.62
N THR A 17 9.51 8.65 -15.40
CA THR A 17 10.05 9.95 -14.93
C THR A 17 9.94 11.05 -15.99
N GLN A 18 9.86 10.69 -17.27
CA GLN A 18 9.71 11.62 -18.39
C GLN A 18 8.26 11.75 -18.90
N ALA A 19 7.29 11.13 -18.21
CA ALA A 19 5.91 11.21 -18.64
C ALA A 19 5.37 12.65 -18.53
N ARG A 20 4.54 13.07 -19.50
CA ARG A 20 4.04 14.46 -19.59
C ARG A 20 3.28 14.95 -18.35
N TRP A 21 2.68 14.03 -17.60
CA TRP A 21 1.89 14.33 -16.41
C TRP A 21 2.73 14.39 -15.13
N VAL A 22 4.02 14.07 -15.20
CA VAL A 22 4.94 14.18 -14.08
C VAL A 22 5.48 15.60 -14.01
N ASP A 23 5.16 16.29 -12.92
CA ASP A 23 5.72 17.60 -12.62
C ASP A 23 7.10 17.49 -11.93
N GLY A 24 7.71 18.64 -11.63
CA GLY A 24 9.05 18.68 -11.04
C GLY A 24 9.15 18.05 -9.65
N GLU A 25 8.09 18.15 -8.84
CA GLU A 25 8.08 17.57 -7.50
C GLU A 25 7.95 16.06 -7.55
N LEU A 26 7.04 15.57 -8.39
CA LEU A 26 6.86 14.13 -8.59
C LEU A 26 8.08 13.50 -9.27
N ALA A 27 8.71 14.17 -10.23
CA ALA A 27 9.97 13.72 -10.84
C ALA A 27 11.08 13.58 -9.80
N ALA A 28 11.19 14.54 -8.86
CA ALA A 28 12.15 14.47 -7.77
C ALA A 28 11.85 13.28 -6.86
N ALA A 29 10.59 13.08 -6.46
CA ALA A 29 10.17 11.97 -5.61
C ALA A 29 10.47 10.60 -6.26
N LEU A 30 10.12 10.44 -7.54
CA LEU A 30 10.41 9.24 -8.34
C LEU A 30 11.92 8.96 -8.43
N SER A 31 12.75 10.00 -8.57
CA SER A 31 14.21 9.85 -8.71
C SER A 31 14.89 9.43 -7.39
N THR A 32 14.32 9.80 -6.24
CA THR A 32 14.87 9.46 -4.93
C THR A 32 14.40 8.12 -4.37
N ALA A 33 13.16 7.72 -4.67
CA ALA A 33 12.60 6.50 -4.10
C ALA A 33 13.16 5.25 -4.81
N PRO A 34 13.66 4.25 -4.08
CA PRO A 34 14.05 2.99 -4.69
C PRO A 34 12.81 2.22 -5.18
N CYS A 35 12.93 1.47 -6.27
CA CYS A 35 11.82 0.68 -6.80
C CYS A 35 10.58 1.52 -7.16
N HIS A 36 10.79 2.76 -7.58
CA HIS A 36 9.73 3.75 -7.77
C HIS A 36 8.68 3.28 -8.79
N ALA A 37 9.08 2.49 -9.80
CA ALA A 37 8.15 1.97 -10.77
C ALA A 37 7.17 0.94 -10.18
N GLU A 38 7.59 0.13 -9.20
CA GLU A 38 6.69 -0.81 -8.52
C GLU A 38 5.73 -0.08 -7.59
N PHE A 39 6.22 0.92 -6.84
CA PHE A 39 5.35 1.77 -6.01
C PHE A 39 4.35 2.55 -6.86
N PHE A 40 4.76 3.05 -8.02
CA PHE A 40 3.86 3.66 -8.98
C PHE A 40 2.73 2.71 -9.39
N ARG A 41 3.07 1.49 -9.82
CA ARG A 41 2.05 0.49 -10.21
C ARG A 41 1.12 0.15 -9.05
N TYR A 42 1.68 -0.05 -7.85
CA TYR A 42 0.92 -0.34 -6.65
C TYR A 42 -0.11 0.74 -6.35
N VAL A 43 0.32 2.01 -6.31
CA VAL A 43 -0.57 3.14 -6.02
C VAL A 43 -1.60 3.34 -7.13
N GLN A 44 -1.20 3.26 -8.41
CA GLN A 44 -2.15 3.42 -9.52
C GLN A 44 -3.21 2.33 -9.55
N TRP A 45 -2.86 1.08 -9.22
CA TRP A 45 -3.84 0.01 -9.10
C TRP A 45 -4.89 0.34 -8.03
N HIS A 46 -4.47 0.81 -6.85
CA HIS A 46 -5.40 1.20 -5.78
C HIS A 46 -6.26 2.40 -6.17
N ASN A 47 -5.66 3.46 -6.71
CA ASN A 47 -6.39 4.63 -7.21
C ASN A 47 -7.51 4.21 -8.18
N LEU A 48 -7.20 3.33 -9.13
CA LEU A 48 -8.16 2.83 -10.12
C LEU A 48 -9.22 1.92 -9.49
N ALA A 49 -8.83 1.03 -8.58
CA ALA A 49 -9.77 0.13 -7.90
C ALA A 49 -10.80 0.92 -7.08
N PHE A 50 -10.35 1.91 -6.30
CA PHE A 50 -11.23 2.79 -5.54
C PHE A 50 -12.12 3.64 -6.44
N SER A 51 -11.56 4.24 -7.50
CA SER A 51 -12.37 5.00 -8.46
C SER A 51 -13.45 4.14 -9.08
N MET A 52 -13.11 2.95 -9.58
CA MET A 52 -14.06 2.03 -10.19
C MET A 52 -15.15 1.62 -9.20
N ALA A 53 -14.78 1.23 -7.98
CA ALA A 53 -15.74 0.83 -6.97
C ALA A 53 -16.74 1.95 -6.65
N ARG A 54 -16.24 3.18 -6.44
CA ARG A 54 -17.06 4.36 -6.17
C ARG A 54 -17.95 4.72 -7.36
N ASP A 55 -17.38 4.84 -8.55
CA ASP A 55 -18.06 5.35 -9.74
C ASP A 55 -19.12 4.36 -10.25
N MET A 56 -18.94 3.06 -9.99
CA MET A 56 -19.91 2.01 -10.29
C MET A 56 -20.84 1.66 -9.11
N ALA A 57 -20.71 2.36 -7.98
CA ALA A 57 -21.46 2.09 -6.75
C ALA A 57 -21.40 0.61 -6.31
N ILE A 58 -20.22 -0.02 -6.46
CA ILE A 58 -20.00 -1.40 -6.04
C ILE A 58 -19.85 -1.40 -4.51
N PRO A 59 -20.65 -2.19 -3.76
CA PRO A 59 -20.42 -2.38 -2.34
C PRO A 59 -19.02 -2.94 -2.10
N THR A 60 -18.25 -2.30 -1.22
CA THR A 60 -16.88 -2.71 -0.90
C THR A 60 -16.70 -2.86 0.61
N PHE A 61 -15.91 -3.87 0.98
CA PHE A 61 -15.43 -4.07 2.34
C PHE A 61 -13.91 -4.05 2.29
N VAL A 62 -13.32 -3.01 2.89
CA VAL A 62 -11.87 -2.78 2.90
C VAL A 62 -11.35 -3.17 4.28
N PHE A 63 -10.33 -4.02 4.32
CA PHE A 63 -9.61 -4.43 5.52
C PHE A 63 -8.12 -4.56 5.19
N HIS A 64 -7.28 -4.49 6.22
CA HIS A 64 -5.84 -4.62 6.10
C HIS A 64 -5.39 -6.03 6.51
N TYR A 65 -4.24 -6.46 5.99
CA TYR A 65 -3.73 -7.80 6.31
C TYR A 65 -3.44 -7.94 7.81
N GLU A 66 -2.97 -6.87 8.42
CA GLU A 66 -2.66 -6.74 9.83
C GLU A 66 -3.91 -6.88 10.72
N ASP A 67 -5.11 -6.58 10.21
CA ASP A 67 -6.36 -6.72 10.97
C ASP A 67 -6.64 -8.18 11.31
N TYR A 68 -6.20 -9.14 10.49
CA TYR A 68 -6.28 -10.56 10.86
C TYR A 68 -5.34 -10.96 11.99
N ARG A 69 -4.24 -10.21 12.21
CA ARG A 69 -3.37 -10.42 13.36
C ARG A 69 -3.97 -9.79 14.61
N ASP A 70 -4.36 -8.52 14.49
CA ASP A 70 -4.65 -7.69 15.66
C ASP A 70 -6.12 -7.79 16.09
N ASN A 71 -7.04 -7.99 15.15
CA ASN A 71 -8.50 -7.96 15.34
C ASN A 71 -9.21 -9.09 14.57
N PHE A 72 -8.71 -10.33 14.67
CA PHE A 72 -9.16 -11.46 13.83
C PHE A 72 -10.68 -11.67 13.85
N ASP A 73 -11.27 -11.80 15.04
CA ASP A 73 -12.69 -12.13 15.19
C ASP A 73 -13.61 -11.02 14.64
N ASP A 74 -13.25 -9.76 14.87
CA ASP A 74 -13.99 -8.61 14.39
C ASP A 74 -13.89 -8.49 12.86
N THR A 75 -12.69 -8.68 12.32
CA THR A 75 -12.43 -8.68 10.87
C THR A 75 -13.22 -9.79 10.16
N LEU A 76 -13.17 -11.01 10.71
CA LEU A 76 -13.92 -12.15 10.18
C LEU A 76 -15.43 -11.91 10.26
N THR A 77 -15.92 -11.38 11.38
CA THR A 77 -17.35 -11.07 11.56
C THR A 77 -17.81 -10.00 10.59
N GLY A 78 -17.03 -8.92 10.41
CA GLY A 78 -17.31 -7.87 9.43
C GLY A 78 -17.39 -8.42 8.01
N LEU A 79 -16.42 -9.26 7.62
CA LEU A 79 -16.41 -9.91 6.31
C LEU A 79 -17.61 -10.83 6.10
N LEU A 80 -17.94 -11.67 7.09
CA LEU A 80 -19.09 -12.58 7.00
C LEU A 80 -20.41 -11.80 6.90
N ASN A 81 -20.56 -10.73 7.67
CA ASN A 81 -21.73 -9.85 7.59
C ASN A 81 -21.84 -9.19 6.22
N PHE A 82 -20.73 -8.70 5.65
CA PHE A 82 -20.70 -8.12 4.32
C PHE A 82 -21.10 -9.13 3.23
N LEU A 83 -20.71 -10.40 3.39
CA LEU A 83 -21.08 -11.49 2.48
C LEU A 83 -22.46 -12.10 2.78
N GLU A 84 -23.17 -11.60 3.80
CA GLU A 84 -24.44 -12.15 4.29
C GLU A 84 -24.36 -13.65 4.68
N LEU A 85 -23.22 -14.07 5.22
CA LEU A 85 -22.95 -15.46 5.59
C LEU A 85 -23.00 -15.68 7.10
N PRO A 86 -23.59 -16.80 7.57
CA PRO A 86 -23.54 -17.17 8.98
C PRO A 86 -22.15 -17.71 9.36
N ARG A 87 -21.69 -17.36 10.55
CA ARG A 87 -20.51 -18.00 11.16
C ARG A 87 -20.88 -19.41 11.60
N VAL A 88 -20.37 -20.41 10.89
CA VAL A 88 -20.67 -21.83 11.17
C VAL A 88 -19.67 -22.48 12.11
N LYS A 89 -18.41 -22.05 12.10
CA LYS A 89 -17.31 -22.55 12.94
C LYS A 89 -16.23 -21.48 13.09
N ASP A 90 -15.36 -21.66 14.08
CA ASP A 90 -14.13 -20.88 14.19
C ASP A 90 -13.14 -21.29 13.10
N GLY A 91 -12.47 -20.29 12.52
CA GLY A 91 -11.42 -20.48 11.54
C GLY A 91 -10.13 -21.00 12.17
N PRO A 92 -9.16 -21.49 11.37
CA PRO A 92 -7.83 -21.76 11.87
C PRO A 92 -7.21 -20.48 12.44
N ALA A 93 -6.29 -20.64 13.39
CA ALA A 93 -5.52 -19.51 13.89
C ALA A 93 -4.74 -18.85 12.74
N PHE A 94 -4.70 -17.51 12.74
CA PHE A 94 -3.95 -16.77 11.75
C PHE A 94 -2.45 -17.02 11.91
N GLU A 95 -1.80 -17.53 10.87
CA GLU A 95 -0.35 -17.70 10.84
C GLU A 95 0.30 -16.42 10.32
N LEU A 96 1.10 -15.78 11.18
CA LEU A 96 1.79 -14.57 10.80
C LEU A 96 2.79 -14.84 9.67
N GLY A 97 2.63 -14.11 8.57
CA GLY A 97 3.57 -14.13 7.47
C GLY A 97 4.89 -13.42 7.81
N LYS A 98 5.76 -13.28 6.80
CA LYS A 98 7.00 -12.53 6.93
C LYS A 98 6.69 -11.03 6.90
N GLU A 99 7.23 -10.27 7.86
CA GLU A 99 7.30 -8.82 7.76
C GLU A 99 8.52 -8.42 6.91
N TYR A 100 8.32 -7.52 5.94
CA TYR A 100 9.35 -7.12 4.97
C TYR A 100 10.00 -5.76 5.29
N LYS A 101 9.89 -5.30 6.54
CA LYS A 101 10.35 -3.95 6.96
C LYS A 101 11.85 -3.74 6.73
N ASP A 102 12.64 -4.80 6.85
CA ASP A 102 14.11 -4.74 6.77
C ASP A 102 14.67 -4.65 5.33
N PHE A 103 13.81 -4.58 4.31
CA PHE A 103 14.26 -4.49 2.92
C PHE A 103 14.81 -3.11 2.54
N TYR A 104 14.34 -2.06 3.23
CA TYR A 104 14.64 -0.65 2.97
C TYR A 104 15.20 0.04 4.21
N THR A 105 16.15 0.96 4.03
CA THR A 105 16.64 1.82 5.12
C THR A 105 15.57 2.83 5.56
N GLU A 106 15.74 3.47 6.72
CA GLU A 106 14.83 4.54 7.17
C GLU A 106 14.71 5.67 6.13
N GLU A 107 15.83 6.11 5.53
CA GLU A 107 15.78 7.16 4.50
C GLU A 107 15.02 6.71 3.25
N GLN A 108 15.19 5.44 2.87
CA GLN A 108 14.46 4.85 1.75
C GLN A 108 12.96 4.77 2.04
N ARG A 109 12.56 4.40 3.26
CA ARG A 109 11.15 4.36 3.65
C ARG A 109 10.53 5.75 3.66
N ALA A 110 11.24 6.76 4.15
CA ALA A 110 10.77 8.15 4.09
C ALA A 110 10.60 8.65 2.64
N ALA A 111 11.54 8.32 1.74
CA ALA A 111 11.41 8.66 0.32
C ALA A 111 10.23 7.95 -0.35
N VAL A 112 10.00 6.67 -0.03
CA VAL A 112 8.85 5.89 -0.51
C VAL A 112 7.54 6.47 0.02
N ALA A 113 7.46 6.83 1.30
CA ALA A 113 6.29 7.44 1.91
C ALA A 113 5.92 8.75 1.19
N LYS A 114 6.92 9.60 0.90
CA LYS A 114 6.71 10.82 0.11
C LYS A 114 6.16 10.46 -1.27
N LEU A 115 6.81 9.56 -2.01
CA LEU A 115 6.36 9.18 -3.35
C LEU A 115 4.92 8.64 -3.36
N ILE A 116 4.59 7.73 -2.44
CA ILE A 116 3.26 7.12 -2.36
C ILE A 116 2.22 8.19 -2.05
N LYS A 117 2.50 9.11 -1.12
CA LYS A 117 1.60 10.22 -0.82
C LYS A 117 1.34 11.11 -2.03
N GLU A 118 2.37 11.49 -2.78
CA GLU A 118 2.22 12.32 -4.00
C GLU A 118 1.43 11.62 -5.10
N LEU A 119 1.57 10.29 -5.24
CA LEU A 119 0.86 9.51 -6.26
C LEU A 119 -0.58 9.14 -5.87
N SER A 120 -0.88 9.13 -4.58
CA SER A 120 -2.15 8.62 -4.07
C SER A 120 -3.27 9.64 -4.25
N SER A 121 -4.44 9.17 -4.67
CA SER A 121 -5.67 9.89 -4.41
C SER A 121 -5.89 10.03 -2.90
N LEU A 122 -6.70 11.00 -2.47
CA LEU A 122 -7.04 11.17 -1.06
C LEU A 122 -7.60 9.88 -0.44
N GLU A 123 -8.46 9.19 -1.18
CA GLU A 123 -9.05 7.91 -0.77
C GLU A 123 -7.99 6.82 -0.60
N THR A 124 -7.10 6.66 -1.57
CA THR A 124 -6.00 5.69 -1.47
C THR A 124 -5.05 6.00 -0.31
N TRP A 125 -4.69 7.28 -0.13
CA TRP A 125 -3.82 7.69 0.97
C TRP A 125 -4.44 7.39 2.33
N ASN A 126 -5.75 7.63 2.51
CA ASN A 126 -6.43 7.34 3.76
C ASN A 126 -6.27 5.88 4.20
N TYR A 127 -6.21 4.94 3.25
CA TYR A 127 -6.01 3.52 3.54
C TYR A 127 -4.55 3.10 3.63
N LEU A 128 -3.60 3.86 3.04
CA LEU A 128 -2.18 3.48 3.02
C LEU A 128 -1.32 4.19 4.07
N GLN A 129 -1.75 5.35 4.57
CA GLN A 129 -0.91 6.20 5.42
C GLN A 129 -0.39 5.52 6.69
N HIS A 130 -1.19 4.64 7.29
CA HIS A 130 -0.84 3.93 8.51
C HIS A 130 0.40 3.02 8.36
N TYR A 131 0.78 2.65 7.12
CA TYR A 131 2.03 1.92 6.86
C TYR A 131 3.29 2.78 7.07
N PHE A 132 3.12 4.10 7.16
CA PHE A 132 4.21 5.08 7.32
C PHE A 132 4.15 5.82 8.65
N ASP A 133 3.05 5.69 9.39
CA ASP A 133 2.92 6.20 10.75
C ASP A 133 3.67 5.27 11.71
N ASP A 134 4.96 5.55 11.92
CA ASP A 134 5.78 4.76 12.84
C ASP A 134 5.37 5.05 14.29
N PRO A 135 5.02 4.04 15.14
CA PRO A 135 4.70 4.24 16.56
C PRO A 135 5.90 4.69 17.43
N LYS A 136 7.00 5.17 16.84
CA LYS A 136 8.24 5.60 17.52
C LYS A 136 8.52 7.10 17.43
N VAL A 137 7.47 7.93 17.46
CA VAL A 137 7.60 9.37 17.73
C VAL A 137 6.65 9.74 18.88
N SER A 138 6.82 9.09 20.03
CA SER A 138 6.25 9.55 21.30
C SER A 138 7.09 9.06 22.48
N GLU A 139 8.37 9.42 22.49
CA GLU A 139 9.20 9.49 23.71
C GLU A 139 10.50 10.21 23.34
N SER A 140 10.49 11.52 23.50
CA SER A 140 11.65 12.40 23.59
C SER A 140 11.44 13.37 24.74
#